data_AF-A0A0C3C992-F1
#
_entry.id   AF-A0A0C3C992-F1
#
_cell.length_a   1.000
_cell.length_b   1.000
_cell.length_c   1.000
_cell.angle_alpha   90.00
_cell.angle_beta   90.00
_cell.angle_gamma   90.00
#
_symmetry.space_group_name_H-M   'P 1'
#
loop_
_entity.id
_entity.type
_entity.pdbx_description
1 polymer ?
#
loop_
_entity_poly.entity_id
_entity_poly.type
_entity_poly.pdbx_seq_one_letter_code
_entity_poly.pdbx_strand_id
1 'polypeptide(L)'
;MVALTPSPSPFATLLRRSKFATFDPSIAQVFTVHGGDAHRGNWGFKRPLAVRRRGATITVKSVDTGAQQTEWNSGENQAKFMKRYEELNVEPRRRGWRERYETEFAPGETPQHIGFEINRFVQNPIAMKPKQFRKYLEQMRAKRPEFIAYLREKGKTDPRIGTKSMFELAQQPDTDYHAQFLADQAAAAHNTMKSRVMDRHVHKSGGLIYSRPSSLQTYLTTKPQPGRVLMDTIRRFRAQKEGYIVSFAGLAPLLIKRNVVSDLKRMRWKDSSDPQRGVGQFRMKNPSLRALPVVVGKRQGLKAMKLAAQVQDVLPAETDNARSNMHMPGSADYVAASPLPGKHGEHVAPMNFDDPARVKRFARYKPDNSAQNTIDILKDIIRNSVSTKPK
;
A
#
# COMPACT_ATOMS: atom_id res chain seq x y z
N MET A 1 -21.40 -25.67 -35.82
CA MET A 1 -21.79 -24.45 -36.56
C MET A 1 -21.55 -23.25 -35.65
N VAL A 2 -20.55 -22.41 -35.94
CA VAL A 2 -20.32 -21.16 -35.20
C VAL A 2 -21.33 -20.15 -35.72
N ALA A 3 -22.33 -19.80 -34.92
CA ALA A 3 -23.30 -18.78 -35.29
C ALA A 3 -22.57 -17.45 -35.53
N LEU A 4 -22.57 -16.97 -36.77
CA LEU A 4 -22.06 -15.64 -37.12
C LEU A 4 -22.94 -14.62 -36.40
N THR A 5 -22.40 -13.99 -35.35
CA THR A 5 -23.08 -12.89 -34.67
C THR A 5 -23.19 -11.73 -35.68
N PRO A 6 -24.38 -11.17 -35.92
CA PRO A 6 -24.54 -10.06 -36.86
C PRO A 6 -23.67 -8.87 -36.43
N SER A 7 -23.14 -8.13 -37.41
CA SER A 7 -22.31 -6.95 -37.17
C SER A 7 -23.08 -5.94 -36.30
N PRO A 8 -22.48 -5.39 -35.23
CA PRO A 8 -23.15 -4.43 -34.36
C PRO A 8 -23.53 -3.17 -35.15
N SER A 9 -24.70 -2.59 -34.86
CA SER A 9 -25.11 -1.33 -35.50
C SER A 9 -24.11 -0.19 -35.23
N PRO A 10 -23.99 0.80 -36.14
CA PRO A 10 -23.12 1.96 -35.93
C PRO A 10 -23.40 2.68 -34.61
N PHE A 11 -24.68 2.81 -34.24
CA PHE A 11 -25.10 3.38 -32.97
C PHE A 11 -24.58 2.59 -31.76
N ALA A 12 -24.69 1.26 -31.77
CA ALA A 12 -24.18 0.43 -30.67
C ALA A 12 -22.66 0.59 -30.50
N THR A 13 -21.93 0.79 -31.61
CA THR A 13 -20.49 1.04 -31.59
C THR A 13 -20.16 2.40 -30.97
N LEU A 14 -20.91 3.46 -31.33
CA LEU A 14 -20.76 4.79 -30.72
C LEU A 14 -21.11 4.78 -29.23
N LEU A 15 -22.20 4.11 -28.85
CA LEU A 15 -22.63 4.00 -27.46
C LEU A 15 -21.56 3.30 -26.62
N ARG A 16 -21.00 2.18 -27.10
CA ARG A 16 -19.90 1.45 -26.42
C ARG A 16 -18.64 2.31 -26.21
N ARG A 17 -18.38 3.26 -27.11
CA ARG A 17 -17.22 4.17 -27.04
C ARG A 17 -17.52 5.47 -26.29
N SER A 18 -18.79 5.72 -25.93
CA SER A 18 -19.17 6.94 -25.24
C SER A 18 -18.59 6.99 -23.83
N LYS A 19 -18.33 8.21 -23.33
CA LYS A 19 -17.92 8.43 -21.92
C LYS A 19 -18.99 7.97 -20.93
N PHE A 20 -20.26 7.93 -21.35
CA PHE A 20 -21.33 7.40 -20.52
C PHE A 20 -21.25 5.88 -20.36
N ALA A 21 -20.79 5.13 -21.37
CA ALA A 21 -20.66 3.68 -21.27
C ALA A 21 -19.58 3.21 -20.28
N THR A 22 -18.65 4.09 -19.88
CA THR A 22 -17.69 3.81 -18.81
C THR A 22 -18.28 3.97 -17.41
N PHE A 23 -19.51 4.50 -17.29
CA PHE A 23 -20.18 4.63 -16.01
C PHE A 23 -20.58 3.26 -15.47
N ASP A 24 -20.09 2.95 -14.27
CA ASP A 24 -20.48 1.77 -13.52
C ASP A 24 -20.93 2.22 -12.12
N PRO A 25 -22.19 1.99 -11.72
CA PRO A 25 -22.70 2.39 -10.41
C PRO A 25 -22.01 1.68 -9.24
N SER A 26 -21.33 0.56 -9.50
CA SER A 26 -20.55 -0.18 -8.52
C SER A 26 -19.17 0.44 -8.26
N ILE A 27 -18.74 1.41 -9.07
CA ILE A 27 -17.46 2.09 -8.98
C ILE A 27 -17.71 3.55 -8.57
N ALA A 28 -17.10 3.98 -7.46
CA ALA A 28 -17.17 5.37 -7.00
C ALA A 28 -16.26 6.29 -7.82
N GLN A 29 -16.52 6.40 -9.13
CA GLN A 29 -15.78 7.28 -10.02
C GLN A 29 -16.09 8.74 -9.70
N VAL A 30 -15.04 9.56 -9.68
CA VAL A 30 -15.16 11.01 -9.52
C VAL A 30 -15.28 11.64 -10.90
N PHE A 31 -16.36 12.39 -11.11
CA PHE A 31 -16.64 13.15 -12.33
C PHE A 31 -16.36 14.63 -12.10
N THR A 32 -15.88 15.30 -13.15
CA THR A 32 -15.60 16.74 -13.17
C THR A 32 -16.29 17.38 -14.37
N VAL A 33 -16.58 18.67 -14.26
CA VAL A 33 -17.17 19.49 -15.33
C VAL A 33 -16.42 20.81 -15.45
N HIS A 34 -16.36 21.36 -16.66
CA HIS A 34 -15.61 22.57 -16.98
C HIS A 34 -16.51 23.64 -17.62
N GLY A 35 -16.02 24.88 -17.66
CA GLY A 35 -16.64 25.96 -18.44
C GLY A 35 -18.09 26.31 -18.07
N GLY A 36 -18.90 26.58 -19.10
CA GLY A 36 -20.31 26.97 -18.97
C GLY A 36 -21.23 25.83 -18.52
N ASP A 37 -20.88 24.57 -18.82
CA ASP A 37 -21.63 23.41 -18.38
C ASP A 37 -21.67 23.30 -16.85
N ALA A 38 -20.57 23.65 -16.19
CA ALA A 38 -20.51 23.72 -14.73
C ALA A 38 -21.51 24.72 -14.15
N HIS A 39 -21.75 25.85 -14.82
CA HIS A 39 -22.70 26.87 -14.38
C HIS A 39 -24.17 26.46 -14.63
N ARG A 40 -24.42 25.73 -15.72
CA ARG A 40 -25.75 25.19 -16.06
C ARG A 40 -26.09 23.94 -15.24
N GLY A 41 -25.12 23.35 -14.55
CA GLY A 41 -25.28 22.07 -13.87
C GLY A 41 -25.36 20.90 -14.86
N ASN A 42 -24.82 21.06 -16.08
CA ASN A 42 -24.76 19.99 -17.07
C ASN A 42 -23.52 19.13 -16.82
N TRP A 43 -23.71 17.92 -16.30
CA TRP A 43 -22.62 16.99 -15.98
C TRP A 43 -22.46 15.86 -17.01
N GLY A 44 -23.16 15.94 -18.15
CA GLY A 44 -23.19 14.85 -19.14
C GLY A 44 -23.98 13.62 -18.70
N PHE A 45 -24.82 13.75 -17.67
CA PHE A 45 -25.79 12.73 -17.23
C PHE A 45 -27.19 13.04 -17.76
N LYS A 46 -28.16 12.16 -17.48
CA LYS A 46 -29.54 12.26 -17.97
C LYS A 46 -30.24 13.59 -17.62
N ARG A 47 -29.95 14.19 -16.47
CA ARG A 47 -30.55 15.44 -15.98
C ARG A 47 -29.47 16.38 -15.42
N PRO A 48 -29.68 17.71 -15.45
CA PRO A 48 -28.77 18.64 -14.80
C PRO A 48 -28.83 18.51 -13.28
N LEU A 49 -27.70 18.78 -12.62
CA LEU A 49 -27.57 18.72 -11.16
C LEU A 49 -27.62 20.12 -10.54
N ALA A 50 -28.03 20.19 -9.27
CA ALA A 50 -28.08 21.44 -8.51
C ALA A 50 -26.68 22.04 -8.24
N VAL A 51 -25.60 21.26 -8.39
CA VAL A 51 -24.22 21.75 -8.21
C VAL A 51 -23.81 22.59 -9.41
N ARG A 52 -23.80 23.91 -9.21
CA ARG A 52 -23.50 24.91 -10.25
C ARG A 52 -22.22 25.71 -9.99
N ARG A 53 -21.14 25.03 -9.59
CA ARG A 53 -19.85 25.68 -9.28
C ARG A 53 -18.71 25.08 -10.11
N ARG A 54 -17.78 25.93 -10.52
CA ARG A 54 -16.57 25.53 -11.27
C ARG A 54 -15.66 24.68 -10.38
N GLY A 55 -15.02 23.66 -10.96
CA GLY A 55 -14.11 22.78 -10.24
C GLY A 55 -14.77 21.88 -9.20
N ALA A 56 -16.11 21.83 -9.15
CA ALA A 56 -16.80 20.81 -8.37
C ALA A 56 -16.43 19.43 -8.88
N THR A 57 -16.42 18.48 -7.95
CA THR A 57 -16.26 17.07 -8.26
C THR A 57 -17.38 16.29 -7.59
N ILE A 58 -17.96 15.32 -8.30
CA ILE A 58 -19.08 14.52 -7.81
C ILE A 58 -18.80 13.03 -7.99
N THR A 59 -19.50 12.21 -7.23
CA THR A 59 -19.59 10.76 -7.43
C THR A 59 -21.06 10.42 -7.65
N VAL A 60 -21.36 9.67 -8.71
CA VAL A 60 -22.74 9.31 -9.07
C VAL A 60 -23.00 7.87 -8.68
N LYS A 61 -24.08 7.62 -7.93
CA LYS A 61 -24.50 6.27 -7.51
C LYS A 61 -25.49 5.66 -8.49
N SER A 62 -26.48 6.45 -8.91
CA SER A 62 -27.47 6.06 -9.90
C SER A 62 -27.78 7.23 -10.81
N VAL A 63 -27.81 6.98 -12.12
CA VAL A 63 -28.13 8.01 -13.12
C VAL A 63 -29.61 8.40 -13.05
N ASP A 64 -30.48 7.43 -12.76
CA ASP A 64 -31.92 7.64 -12.65
C ASP A 64 -32.50 6.72 -11.56
N THR A 65 -33.17 7.29 -10.59
CA THR A 65 -33.91 6.55 -9.56
C THR A 65 -35.38 6.40 -9.95
N GLY A 66 -36.14 5.59 -9.21
CA GLY A 66 -37.59 5.54 -9.36
C GLY A 66 -38.26 6.90 -9.14
N ALA A 67 -37.64 7.78 -8.34
CA ALA A 67 -38.06 9.16 -8.14
C ALA A 67 -37.63 10.11 -9.26
N GLN A 68 -37.08 9.60 -10.37
CA GLN A 68 -36.64 10.40 -11.50
C GLN A 68 -35.55 11.42 -11.13
N GLN A 69 -34.65 11.06 -10.22
CA GLN A 69 -33.53 11.91 -9.80
C GLN A 69 -32.20 11.18 -9.99
N THR A 70 -31.14 11.96 -10.27
CA THR A 70 -29.78 11.43 -10.29
C THR A 70 -29.23 11.45 -8.86
N GLU A 71 -28.90 10.29 -8.31
CA GLU A 71 -28.29 10.19 -6.99
C GLU A 71 -26.78 10.44 -7.09
N TRP A 72 -26.31 11.51 -6.44
CA TRP A 72 -24.89 11.87 -6.42
C TRP A 72 -24.45 12.28 -5.01
N ASN A 73 -23.14 12.26 -4.77
CA ASN A 73 -22.50 12.78 -3.56
C ASN A 73 -21.30 13.65 -3.94
N SER A 74 -20.91 14.56 -3.06
CA SER A 74 -19.68 15.34 -3.26
C SER A 74 -18.45 14.43 -3.33
N GLY A 75 -17.68 14.56 -4.41
CA GLY A 75 -16.40 13.88 -4.63
C GLY A 75 -15.20 14.67 -4.13
N GLU A 76 -15.41 15.88 -3.60
CA GLU A 76 -14.32 16.84 -3.34
C GLU A 76 -13.29 16.34 -2.35
N ASN A 77 -13.73 15.65 -1.31
CA ASN A 77 -12.81 15.11 -0.31
C ASN A 77 -11.86 14.09 -0.95
N GLN A 78 -12.32 13.32 -1.93
CA GLN A 78 -11.50 12.33 -2.63
C GLN A 78 -10.52 13.02 -3.58
N ALA A 79 -11.01 13.94 -4.41
CA ALA A 79 -10.17 14.69 -5.33
C ALA A 79 -9.10 15.52 -4.61
N LYS A 80 -9.49 16.26 -3.56
CA LYS A 80 -8.55 17.06 -2.75
C LYS A 80 -7.59 16.18 -1.94
N PHE A 81 -8.02 14.99 -1.51
CA PHE A 81 -7.11 14.05 -0.86
C PHE A 81 -6.03 13.59 -1.85
N MET A 82 -6.42 13.14 -3.04
CA MET A 82 -5.46 12.69 -4.07
C MET A 82 -4.46 13.79 -4.42
N LYS A 83 -4.94 15.01 -4.68
CA LYS A 83 -4.08 16.17 -4.96
C LYS A 83 -3.11 16.45 -3.80
N ARG A 84 -3.60 16.53 -2.56
CA ARG A 84 -2.75 16.76 -1.38
C ARG A 84 -1.75 15.63 -1.18
N TYR A 85 -2.12 14.39 -1.46
CA TYR A 85 -1.22 13.24 -1.29
C TYR A 85 -0.12 13.23 -2.36
N GLU A 86 -0.45 13.57 -3.60
CA GLU A 86 0.50 13.74 -4.70
C GLU A 86 1.51 14.86 -4.41
N GLU A 87 1.05 16.00 -3.87
CA GLU A 87 1.91 17.11 -3.42
C GLU A 87 2.94 16.70 -2.36
N LEU A 88 2.64 15.66 -1.55
CA LEU A 88 3.60 15.14 -0.57
C LEU A 88 4.71 14.31 -1.21
N ASN A 89 4.54 13.82 -2.43
CA ASN A 89 5.48 12.98 -3.17
C ASN A 89 6.15 11.92 -2.28
N VAL A 90 5.34 11.11 -1.58
CA VAL A 90 5.82 10.00 -0.73
C VAL A 90 5.15 8.69 -1.12
N GLU A 91 5.96 7.67 -1.36
CA GLU A 91 5.48 6.32 -1.66
C GLU A 91 4.90 5.63 -0.41
N PRO A 92 3.62 5.21 -0.41
CA PRO A 92 3.05 4.42 0.66
C PRO A 92 3.64 3.00 0.65
N ARG A 93 4.30 2.61 1.73
CA ARG A 93 4.86 1.25 1.89
C ARG A 93 3.81 0.27 2.39
N ARG A 94 3.75 -0.94 1.84
CA ARG A 94 2.86 -1.97 2.39
C ARG A 94 3.55 -2.68 3.57
N ARG A 95 2.93 -2.68 4.75
CA ARG A 95 3.51 -3.29 5.96
C ARG A 95 3.71 -4.80 5.73
N GLY A 96 4.90 -5.32 6.08
CA GLY A 96 5.22 -6.76 6.00
C GLY A 96 5.73 -7.24 4.64
N TRP A 97 5.78 -6.36 3.64
CA TRP A 97 6.45 -6.65 2.39
C TRP A 97 7.93 -6.38 2.59
N ARG A 98 8.78 -7.42 2.48
CA ARG A 98 10.23 -7.24 2.53
C ARG A 98 10.61 -6.26 1.44
N GLU A 99 11.30 -5.19 1.83
CA GLU A 99 11.85 -4.14 0.97
C GLU A 99 12.89 -4.77 0.04
N ARG A 100 12.44 -5.41 -1.03
CA ARG A 100 13.23 -5.37 -2.24
C ARG A 100 12.84 -4.09 -2.94
N TYR A 101 13.85 -3.35 -3.39
CA TYR A 101 13.74 -2.16 -4.23
C TYR A 101 13.22 -2.51 -5.65
N GLU A 102 12.40 -3.54 -5.73
CA GLU A 102 11.89 -4.16 -6.93
C GLU A 102 10.69 -3.34 -7.41
N THR A 103 10.87 -2.77 -8.60
CA THR A 103 9.87 -1.95 -9.24
C THR A 103 8.86 -2.80 -9.97
N GLU A 104 7.58 -2.71 -9.59
CA GLU A 104 6.47 -3.27 -10.41
C GLU A 104 6.47 -2.70 -11.83
N PHE A 105 7.17 -1.59 -12.03
CA PHE A 105 7.40 -0.92 -13.30
C PHE A 105 8.76 -1.21 -13.93
N ALA A 106 9.64 -2.00 -13.29
CA ALA A 106 10.88 -2.41 -13.93
C ALA A 106 10.56 -3.41 -15.05
N PRO A 107 11.02 -3.15 -16.28
CA PRO A 107 10.99 -4.15 -17.32
C PRO A 107 11.96 -5.27 -16.93
N GLY A 108 11.44 -6.46 -16.59
CA GLY A 108 12.29 -7.63 -16.30
C GLY A 108 11.94 -8.44 -15.06
N GLU A 109 10.93 -8.07 -14.28
CA GLU A 109 10.41 -8.97 -13.25
C GLU A 109 9.72 -10.17 -13.91
N THR A 110 10.45 -11.28 -14.04
CA THR A 110 9.83 -12.57 -14.28
C THR A 110 8.99 -12.93 -13.05
N PRO A 111 7.78 -13.50 -13.18
CA PRO A 111 6.91 -13.91 -12.05
C PRO A 111 7.49 -15.02 -11.15
N GLN A 112 8.79 -15.28 -11.20
CA GLN A 112 9.44 -16.50 -10.70
C GLN A 112 9.58 -16.59 -9.18
N HIS A 113 9.17 -15.57 -8.41
CA HIS A 113 9.10 -15.67 -6.94
C HIS A 113 7.71 -16.12 -6.46
N ILE A 114 7.39 -17.35 -6.89
CA ILE A 114 6.11 -18.06 -6.80
C ILE A 114 5.56 -18.22 -5.37
N GLY A 115 6.41 -18.18 -4.33
CA GLY A 115 5.97 -18.48 -2.95
C GLY A 115 4.88 -17.53 -2.39
N PHE A 116 4.87 -16.26 -2.77
CA PHE A 116 3.81 -15.31 -2.38
C PHE A 116 2.76 -15.10 -3.48
N GLU A 117 2.99 -15.63 -4.69
CA GLU A 117 2.09 -15.50 -5.83
C GLU A 117 1.03 -16.61 -5.89
N ILE A 118 1.29 -17.74 -5.23
CA ILE A 118 0.34 -18.87 -5.11
C ILE A 118 -1.05 -18.40 -4.63
N ASN A 119 -1.09 -17.39 -3.75
CA ASN A 119 -2.35 -16.83 -3.23
C ASN A 119 -3.07 -15.85 -4.19
N ARG A 120 -2.52 -15.54 -5.38
CA ARG A 120 -3.12 -14.56 -6.31
C ARG A 120 -4.30 -15.13 -7.06
N PHE A 121 -4.18 -16.38 -7.48
CA PHE A 121 -5.17 -17.04 -8.32
C PHE A 121 -6.18 -17.86 -7.51
N VAL A 122 -5.86 -18.15 -6.25
CA VAL A 122 -6.73 -18.89 -5.33
C VAL A 122 -7.70 -17.92 -4.67
N GLN A 123 -8.98 -18.26 -4.69
CA GLN A 123 -10.00 -17.47 -4.00
C GLN A 123 -9.72 -17.47 -2.49
N ASN A 124 -9.72 -16.29 -1.86
CA ASN A 124 -9.45 -16.17 -0.42
C ASN A 124 -10.63 -16.72 0.41
N PRO A 125 -10.49 -17.88 1.08
CA PRO A 125 -11.60 -18.50 1.82
C PRO A 125 -12.02 -17.66 3.03
N ILE A 126 -11.09 -16.93 3.66
CA ILE A 126 -11.34 -16.09 4.84
C ILE A 126 -12.28 -14.92 4.50
N ALA A 127 -12.25 -14.45 3.25
CA ALA A 127 -13.07 -13.35 2.79
C ALA A 127 -14.48 -13.78 2.30
N MET A 128 -14.74 -15.09 2.19
CA MET A 128 -16.01 -15.60 1.67
C MET A 128 -17.13 -15.57 2.72
N LYS A 129 -18.36 -15.34 2.29
CA LYS A 129 -19.53 -15.58 3.15
C LYS A 129 -19.67 -17.09 3.41
N PRO A 130 -20.26 -17.53 4.54
CA PRO A 130 -20.41 -18.96 4.85
C PRO A 130 -21.06 -19.79 3.74
N LYS A 131 -22.08 -19.25 3.07
CA LYS A 131 -22.74 -19.92 1.92
C LYS A 131 -21.81 -20.05 0.70
N GLN A 132 -21.02 -19.02 0.41
CA GLN A 132 -20.04 -19.06 -0.69
C GLN A 132 -18.92 -20.05 -0.37
N PHE A 133 -18.47 -20.08 0.89
CA PHE A 133 -17.45 -21.01 1.35
C PHE A 133 -17.90 -22.47 1.24
N ARG A 134 -19.16 -22.79 1.57
CA ARG A 134 -19.71 -24.15 1.35
C ARG A 134 -19.66 -24.58 -0.12
N LYS A 135 -20.12 -23.71 -1.03
CA LYS A 135 -20.04 -23.97 -2.49
C LYS A 135 -18.60 -24.12 -2.96
N TYR A 136 -17.69 -23.30 -2.43
CA TYR A 136 -16.27 -23.42 -2.70
C TYR A 136 -15.72 -24.78 -2.23
N LEU A 137 -16.10 -25.25 -1.04
CA LEU A 137 -15.70 -26.59 -0.56
C LEU A 137 -16.24 -27.72 -1.42
N GLU A 138 -17.47 -27.61 -1.94
CA GLU A 138 -18.04 -28.58 -2.88
C GLU A 138 -17.21 -28.63 -4.18
N GLN A 139 -16.84 -27.47 -4.74
CA GLN A 139 -15.97 -27.38 -5.91
C GLN A 139 -14.58 -27.97 -5.63
N MET A 140 -14.03 -27.72 -4.44
CA MET A 140 -12.74 -28.28 -4.02
C MET A 140 -12.79 -29.80 -3.86
N ARG A 141 -13.89 -30.34 -3.33
CA ARG A 141 -14.10 -31.79 -3.21
C ARG A 141 -14.21 -32.46 -4.57
N ALA A 142 -14.87 -31.81 -5.53
CA ALA A 142 -14.98 -32.31 -6.90
C ALA A 142 -13.61 -32.42 -7.61
N LYS A 143 -12.64 -31.58 -7.24
CA LYS A 143 -11.27 -31.58 -7.78
C LYS A 143 -10.31 -32.57 -7.10
N ARG A 144 -10.77 -33.34 -6.11
CA ARG A 144 -9.96 -34.34 -5.41
C ARG A 144 -9.28 -35.38 -6.34
N PRO A 145 -9.94 -35.97 -7.35
CA PRO A 145 -9.27 -36.93 -8.23
C PRO A 145 -8.14 -36.30 -9.04
N GLU A 146 -8.32 -35.06 -9.53
CA GLU A 146 -7.28 -34.30 -10.22
C GLU A 146 -6.09 -34.04 -9.30
N PHE A 147 -6.34 -33.69 -8.03
CA PHE A 147 -5.28 -33.48 -7.05
C PHE A 147 -4.50 -34.77 -6.74
N ILE A 148 -5.17 -35.92 -6.67
CA ILE A 148 -4.50 -37.21 -6.49
C ILE A 148 -3.59 -37.50 -7.69
N ALA A 149 -4.06 -37.24 -8.92
CA ALA A 149 -3.25 -37.40 -10.13
C ALA A 149 -2.02 -36.47 -10.10
N TYR A 150 -2.21 -35.21 -9.69
CA TYR A 150 -1.13 -34.24 -9.50
C TYR A 150 -0.06 -34.73 -8.50
N LEU A 151 -0.47 -35.25 -7.35
CA LEU A 151 0.46 -35.80 -6.36
C LEU A 151 1.22 -37.02 -6.89
N ARG A 152 0.58 -37.89 -7.68
CA ARG A 152 1.25 -39.02 -8.32
C ARG A 152 2.29 -38.57 -9.33
N GLU A 153 2.00 -37.53 -10.11
CA GLU A 153 2.95 -36.94 -11.06
C GLU A 153 4.15 -36.31 -10.34
N LYS A 154 3.88 -35.46 -9.33
CA LYS A 154 4.93 -34.87 -8.48
C LYS A 154 5.75 -35.92 -7.75
N GLY A 155 5.14 -37.04 -7.34
CA GLY A 155 5.82 -38.17 -6.71
C GLY A 155 6.81 -38.90 -7.62
N LYS A 156 6.68 -38.78 -8.95
CA LYS A 156 7.70 -39.28 -9.90
C LYS A 156 8.96 -38.41 -9.86
N THR A 157 8.80 -37.10 -9.64
CA THR A 157 9.91 -36.15 -9.58
C THR A 157 10.51 -36.05 -8.18
N ASP A 158 9.69 -36.18 -7.14
CA ASP A 158 10.11 -36.08 -5.73
C ASP A 158 9.75 -37.38 -4.98
N PRO A 159 10.74 -38.26 -4.70
CA PRO A 159 10.50 -39.54 -4.04
C PRO A 159 9.97 -39.38 -2.60
N ARG A 160 10.07 -38.19 -2.00
CA ARG A 160 9.49 -37.90 -0.67
C ARG A 160 7.97 -37.89 -0.66
N ILE A 161 7.35 -37.70 -1.84
CA ILE A 161 5.90 -37.65 -2.01
C ILE A 161 5.34 -39.04 -2.33
N GLY A 162 6.02 -39.77 -3.23
CA GLY A 162 5.50 -41.03 -3.79
C GLY A 162 5.31 -42.17 -2.79
N THR A 163 6.06 -42.16 -1.68
CA THR A 163 6.00 -43.21 -0.64
C THR A 163 5.00 -42.93 0.47
N LYS A 164 4.52 -41.69 0.59
CA LYS A 164 3.72 -41.25 1.74
C LYS A 164 2.24 -41.27 1.43
N SER A 165 1.44 -41.59 2.44
CA SER A 165 0.00 -41.43 2.35
C SER A 165 -0.39 -39.94 2.27
N MET A 166 -1.55 -39.62 1.68
CA MET A 166 -2.06 -38.23 1.66
C MET A 166 -2.21 -37.65 3.08
N PHE A 167 -2.49 -38.52 4.07
CA PHE A 167 -2.61 -38.12 5.46
C PHE A 167 -1.26 -37.72 6.06
N GLU A 168 -0.20 -38.50 5.80
CA GLU A 168 1.16 -38.15 6.20
C GLU A 168 1.63 -36.84 5.56
N LEU A 169 1.37 -36.66 4.26
CA LEU A 169 1.69 -35.41 3.57
C LEU A 169 0.97 -34.21 4.18
N ALA A 170 -0.29 -34.36 4.58
CA ALA A 170 -1.05 -33.30 5.23
C ALA A 170 -0.52 -32.92 6.63
N GLN A 171 0.21 -33.82 7.30
CA GLN A 171 0.86 -33.53 8.58
C GLN A 171 2.20 -32.82 8.45
N GLN A 172 2.79 -32.77 7.24
CA GLN A 172 4.08 -32.12 7.04
C GLN A 172 3.89 -30.60 6.92
N PRO A 173 4.44 -29.78 7.85
CA PRO A 173 4.24 -28.33 7.84
C PRO A 173 4.92 -27.64 6.65
N ASP A 174 5.96 -28.28 6.09
CA ASP A 174 6.78 -27.71 5.02
C ASP A 174 6.19 -27.91 3.61
N THR A 175 5.12 -28.68 3.48
CA THR A 175 4.57 -29.05 2.17
C THR A 175 3.26 -28.34 1.88
N ASP A 176 3.30 -27.38 0.94
CA ASP A 176 2.12 -26.64 0.49
C ASP A 176 1.62 -27.11 -0.90
N TYR A 177 1.57 -28.43 -1.12
CA TYR A 177 1.21 -29.02 -2.41
C TYR A 177 -0.21 -28.67 -2.85
N HIS A 178 -1.13 -28.51 -1.90
CA HIS A 178 -2.51 -28.14 -2.21
C HIS A 178 -2.61 -26.71 -2.76
N ALA A 179 -1.85 -25.76 -2.19
CA ALA A 179 -1.83 -24.39 -2.70
C ALA A 179 -1.13 -24.32 -4.06
N GLN A 180 -0.03 -25.06 -4.25
CA GLN A 180 0.63 -25.18 -5.56
C GLN A 180 -0.30 -25.72 -6.63
N PHE A 181 -1.01 -26.83 -6.36
CA PHE A 181 -2.00 -27.38 -7.29
C PHE A 181 -3.08 -26.36 -7.68
N LEU A 182 -3.60 -25.62 -6.70
CA LEU A 182 -4.61 -24.60 -6.96
C LEU A 182 -4.06 -23.41 -7.75
N ALA A 183 -2.82 -23.01 -7.49
CA ALA A 183 -2.15 -21.98 -8.26
C ALA A 183 -1.90 -22.42 -9.70
N ASP A 184 -1.41 -23.64 -9.92
CA ASP A 184 -1.17 -24.21 -11.25
C ASP A 184 -2.48 -24.30 -12.05
N GLN A 185 -3.55 -24.80 -11.43
CA GLN A 185 -4.85 -24.93 -12.08
C GLN A 185 -5.45 -23.56 -12.43
N ALA A 186 -5.30 -22.59 -11.55
CA ALA A 186 -5.81 -21.26 -11.80
C ALA A 186 -4.95 -20.53 -12.85
N ALA A 187 -3.63 -20.66 -12.81
CA ALA A 187 -2.73 -20.18 -13.87
C ALA A 187 -3.08 -20.80 -15.23
N ALA A 188 -3.34 -22.11 -15.29
CA ALA A 188 -3.80 -22.78 -16.50
C ALA A 188 -5.13 -22.18 -17.00
N ALA A 189 -6.09 -21.93 -16.11
CA ALA A 189 -7.36 -21.29 -16.47
C ALA A 189 -7.17 -19.86 -17.01
N HIS A 190 -6.25 -19.09 -16.43
CA HIS A 190 -5.91 -17.73 -16.88
C HIS A 190 -5.21 -17.73 -18.25
N ASN A 191 -4.30 -18.68 -18.48
CA ASN A 191 -3.51 -18.76 -19.71
C ASN A 191 -4.28 -19.33 -20.90
N THR A 192 -5.53 -19.78 -20.73
CA THR A 192 -6.34 -20.20 -21.87
C THR A 192 -6.68 -19.01 -22.78
N MET A 193 -6.49 -19.15 -24.10
CA MET A 193 -6.77 -18.08 -25.08
C MET A 193 -8.24 -17.57 -25.02
N LYS A 194 -9.16 -18.41 -24.55
CA LYS A 194 -10.58 -18.09 -24.38
C LYS A 194 -10.92 -17.61 -22.97
N SER A 195 -9.93 -17.49 -22.07
CA SER A 195 -10.18 -17.05 -20.70
C SER A 195 -10.74 -15.64 -20.70
N ARG A 196 -11.81 -15.45 -19.94
CA ARG A 196 -12.34 -14.12 -19.58
C ARG A 196 -12.01 -13.77 -18.13
N VAL A 197 -11.22 -14.61 -17.46
CA VAL A 197 -10.90 -14.42 -16.05
C VAL A 197 -9.76 -13.40 -15.98
N MET A 198 -10.04 -12.25 -15.38
CA MET A 198 -9.05 -11.21 -15.14
C MET A 198 -8.42 -11.41 -13.77
N ASP A 199 -7.11 -11.21 -13.71
CA ASP A 199 -6.39 -11.18 -12.44
C ASP A 199 -6.79 -9.96 -11.62
N ARG A 200 -7.00 -10.19 -10.33
CA ARG A 200 -7.23 -9.12 -9.36
C ARG A 200 -5.90 -8.58 -8.85
N HIS A 201 -5.05 -8.12 -9.76
CA HIS A 201 -3.79 -7.50 -9.38
C HIS A 201 -4.03 -6.05 -8.97
N VAL A 202 -4.23 -5.82 -7.69
CA VAL A 202 -4.25 -4.45 -7.15
C VAL A 202 -2.81 -3.99 -7.02
N HIS A 203 -2.50 -2.86 -7.64
CA HIS A 203 -1.20 -2.20 -7.55
C HIS A 203 -0.70 -2.07 -6.09
N LYS A 204 0.60 -2.23 -5.83
CA LYS A 204 1.16 -2.15 -4.45
C LYS A 204 0.83 -0.82 -3.75
N SER A 205 0.88 0.29 -4.48
CA SER A 205 0.53 1.63 -3.96
C SER A 205 -0.99 1.88 -3.89
N GLY A 206 -1.81 0.96 -4.40
CA GLY A 206 -3.26 1.14 -4.54
C GLY A 206 -3.66 2.22 -5.54
N GLY A 207 -2.76 2.62 -6.46
CA GLY A 207 -3.00 3.72 -7.39
C GLY A 207 -2.99 5.11 -6.74
N LEU A 208 -2.41 5.24 -5.54
CA LEU A 208 -2.28 6.53 -4.86
C LEU A 208 -1.19 7.41 -5.47
N ILE A 209 -0.09 6.77 -5.86
CA ILE A 209 1.07 7.42 -6.45
C ILE A 209 1.75 6.42 -7.38
N TYR A 210 2.21 6.94 -8.51
CA TYR A 210 2.97 6.20 -9.51
C TYR A 210 4.45 6.60 -9.54
N SER A 211 4.78 7.80 -9.03
CA SER A 211 6.16 8.16 -8.76
C SER A 211 6.71 7.33 -7.58
N ARG A 212 7.99 6.99 -7.66
CA ARG A 212 8.72 6.28 -6.60
C ARG A 212 9.87 7.13 -6.09
N PRO A 213 9.57 8.28 -5.48
CA PRO A 213 10.60 9.17 -4.99
C PRO A 213 11.35 8.46 -3.85
N SER A 214 12.68 8.53 -3.91
CA SER A 214 13.50 8.10 -2.77
C SER A 214 13.22 9.02 -1.56
N SER A 215 13.44 8.53 -0.34
CA SER A 215 13.25 9.37 0.86
C SER A 215 14.06 10.68 0.79
N LEU A 216 15.24 10.63 0.17
CA LEU A 216 16.09 11.80 -0.06
C LEU A 216 15.47 12.74 -1.10
N GLN A 217 14.99 12.20 -2.22
CA GLN A 217 14.30 12.98 -3.25
C GLN A 217 13.06 13.66 -2.69
N THR A 218 12.22 12.94 -1.94
CA THR A 218 11.08 13.52 -1.22
C THR A 218 11.55 14.66 -0.32
N TYR A 219 12.58 14.45 0.51
CA TYR A 219 13.10 15.47 1.42
C TYR A 219 13.56 16.75 0.68
N LEU A 220 14.21 16.60 -0.47
CA LEU A 220 14.77 17.72 -1.22
C LEU A 220 13.74 18.45 -2.09
N THR A 221 12.81 17.72 -2.70
CA THR A 221 11.82 18.27 -3.65
C THR A 221 10.54 18.79 -3.00
N THR A 222 10.16 18.24 -1.85
CA THR A 222 8.92 18.63 -1.18
C THR A 222 9.21 19.65 -0.10
N LYS A 223 8.33 20.64 0.04
CA LYS A 223 8.37 21.59 1.15
C LYS A 223 7.59 21.03 2.34
N PRO A 224 7.96 21.36 3.59
CA PRO A 224 7.10 21.11 4.74
C PRO A 224 5.73 21.72 4.47
N GLN A 225 4.66 21.01 4.86
CA GLN A 225 3.29 21.47 4.67
C GLN A 225 2.66 21.80 6.02
N PRO A 226 1.76 22.79 6.09
CA PRO A 226 1.11 23.13 7.34
C PRO A 226 0.16 22.01 7.78
N GLY A 227 0.12 21.76 9.07
CA GLY A 227 -0.82 20.84 9.72
C GLY A 227 -1.25 21.36 11.08
N ARG A 228 -2.18 20.67 11.73
CA ARG A 228 -2.71 21.06 13.05
C ARG A 228 -2.66 19.92 14.06
N VAL A 229 -2.15 20.18 15.25
CA VAL A 229 -2.14 19.19 16.34
C VAL A 229 -3.54 19.09 16.96
N LEU A 230 -4.19 17.92 16.80
CA LEU A 230 -5.56 17.70 17.25
C LEU A 230 -5.65 17.19 18.70
N MET A 231 -4.82 16.20 19.04
CA MET A 231 -4.96 15.41 20.26
C MET A 231 -3.62 14.86 20.72
N ASP A 232 -3.45 14.75 22.02
CA ASP A 232 -2.34 14.03 22.64
C ASP A 232 -2.71 12.54 22.69
N THR A 233 -1.79 11.68 22.26
CA THR A 233 -2.01 10.23 22.41
C THR A 233 -1.87 9.85 23.88
N ILE A 234 -2.98 9.45 24.49
CA ILE A 234 -2.98 8.95 25.86
C ILE A 234 -2.23 7.61 25.88
N ARG A 235 -1.25 7.47 26.78
CA ARG A 235 -0.55 6.21 27.04
C ARG A 235 -1.56 5.16 27.54
N ARG A 236 -2.20 4.41 26.64
CA ARG A 236 -3.03 3.26 27.05
C ARG A 236 -2.21 1.98 27.21
N PHE A 237 -1.00 1.92 26.65
CA PHE A 237 -0.14 0.74 26.72
C PHE A 237 1.33 1.13 26.97
N ARG A 238 2.00 0.43 27.89
CA ARG A 238 3.41 0.70 28.32
C ARG A 238 4.44 0.76 27.17
N ALA A 239 4.13 0.18 26.01
CA ALA A 239 5.03 0.15 24.86
C ALA A 239 4.78 1.25 23.79
N GLN A 240 3.69 2.02 23.88
CA GLN A 240 3.42 3.07 22.89
C GLN A 240 4.15 4.37 23.24
N LYS A 241 4.96 4.87 22.29
CA LYS A 241 5.66 6.15 22.42
C LYS A 241 4.64 7.27 22.53
N GLU A 242 4.84 8.17 23.49
CA GLU A 242 4.06 9.40 23.57
C GLU A 242 4.17 10.20 22.28
N GLY A 243 3.03 10.71 21.82
CA GLY A 243 2.95 11.49 20.59
C GLY A 243 1.67 12.30 20.50
N TYR A 244 1.52 12.98 19.38
CA TYR A 244 0.37 13.78 19.01
C TYR A 244 -0.30 13.18 17.77
N ILE A 245 -1.62 13.32 17.65
CA ILE A 245 -2.34 13.11 16.39
C ILE A 245 -2.45 14.46 15.69
N VAL A 246 -1.96 14.51 14.47
CA VAL A 246 -1.91 15.75 13.66
C VAL A 246 -2.88 15.61 12.50
N SER A 247 -3.68 16.64 12.22
CA SER A 247 -4.41 16.79 10.96
C SER A 247 -3.44 17.29 9.90
N PHE A 248 -3.09 16.45 8.94
CA PHE A 248 -2.08 16.75 7.92
C PHE A 248 -2.48 16.15 6.58
N ALA A 249 -2.54 16.97 5.52
CA ALA A 249 -2.91 16.54 4.16
C ALA A 249 -4.23 15.73 4.04
N GLY A 250 -5.19 15.97 4.95
CA GLY A 250 -6.44 15.19 5.01
C GLY A 250 -6.31 13.82 5.68
N LEU A 251 -5.17 13.54 6.31
CA LEU A 251 -4.89 12.38 7.15
C LEU A 251 -4.80 12.77 8.62
N ALA A 252 -4.77 11.75 9.48
CA ALA A 252 -4.52 11.88 10.92
C ALA A 252 -3.25 11.11 11.34
N PRO A 253 -2.04 11.46 10.85
CA PRO A 253 -0.80 10.79 11.21
C PRO A 253 -0.39 10.99 12.67
N LEU A 254 0.52 10.12 13.12
CA LEU A 254 1.14 10.18 14.44
C LEU A 254 2.43 11.02 14.39
N LEU A 255 2.53 12.02 15.25
CA LEU A 255 3.74 12.78 15.54
C LEU A 255 4.36 12.26 16.83
N ILE A 256 5.51 11.59 16.77
CA ILE A 256 6.18 11.11 17.98
C ILE A 256 6.82 12.31 18.70
N LYS A 257 6.69 12.43 20.04
CA LYS A 257 7.21 13.59 20.79
C LYS A 257 8.69 13.91 20.53
N ARG A 258 9.53 12.89 20.36
CA ARG A 258 10.96 13.07 20.03
C ARG A 258 11.23 13.70 18.66
N ASN A 259 10.23 13.76 17.79
CA ASN A 259 10.30 14.38 16.46
C ASN A 259 9.67 15.78 16.46
N VAL A 260 9.33 16.33 17.63
CA VAL A 260 8.79 17.68 17.78
C VAL A 260 9.96 18.62 17.99
N VAL A 261 10.04 19.66 17.18
CA VAL A 261 11.13 20.64 17.23
C VAL A 261 10.62 21.98 17.74
N SER A 262 9.40 22.35 17.35
CA SER A 262 8.72 23.57 17.79
C SER A 262 7.87 23.35 19.04
N ASP A 263 7.55 24.43 19.76
CA ASP A 263 6.63 24.39 20.93
C ASP A 263 5.17 24.22 20.48
N LEU A 264 4.86 23.03 19.94
CA LEU A 264 3.54 22.69 19.44
C LEU A 264 2.57 22.44 20.59
N LYS A 265 1.56 23.30 20.68
CA LYS A 265 0.45 23.14 21.62
C LYS A 265 -0.73 22.47 20.95
N ARG A 266 -1.43 21.59 21.66
CA ARG A 266 -2.68 20.99 21.20
C ARG A 266 -3.73 22.08 20.89
N MET A 267 -4.44 21.92 19.77
CA MET A 267 -5.57 22.75 19.41
C MET A 267 -6.74 22.52 20.38
N ARG A 268 -7.30 23.60 20.91
CA ARG A 268 -8.51 23.58 21.74
C ARG A 268 -9.65 24.22 20.96
N TRP A 269 -10.65 23.43 20.59
CA TRP A 269 -11.81 23.90 19.80
C TRP A 269 -12.61 25.04 20.47
N LYS A 270 -12.57 25.12 21.80
CA LYS A 270 -13.27 26.16 22.57
C LYS A 270 -12.50 27.49 22.62
N ASP A 271 -11.18 27.45 22.42
CA ASP A 271 -10.33 28.62 22.50
C ASP A 271 -10.29 29.29 21.12
N SER A 272 -11.31 30.10 20.80
CA SER A 272 -11.34 30.88 19.54
C SER A 272 -10.29 31.98 19.49
N SER A 273 -9.58 32.24 20.60
CA SER A 273 -8.66 33.36 20.76
C SER A 273 -7.35 33.22 19.98
N ASP A 274 -6.96 32.00 19.59
CA ASP A 274 -5.72 31.76 18.84
C ASP A 274 -5.93 30.74 17.70
N PRO A 275 -6.24 31.20 16.47
CA PRO A 275 -6.43 30.33 15.32
C PRO A 275 -5.11 29.68 14.84
N GLN A 276 -3.95 30.17 15.28
CA GLN A 276 -2.64 29.60 14.93
C GLN A 276 -2.17 28.56 15.94
N ARG A 277 -2.89 28.39 17.04
CA ARG A 277 -2.56 27.39 18.06
C ARG A 277 -2.52 25.99 17.47
N GLY A 278 -1.36 25.35 17.64
CA GLY A 278 -1.10 23.98 17.17
C GLY A 278 -0.90 23.86 15.66
N VAL A 279 -0.80 24.99 14.93
CA VAL A 279 -0.33 24.99 13.55
C VAL A 279 1.17 24.78 13.56
N GLY A 280 1.62 23.76 12.83
CA GLY A 280 3.03 23.43 12.66
C GLY A 280 3.32 23.09 11.20
N GLN A 281 4.60 23.02 10.86
CA GLN A 281 5.06 22.64 9.53
C GLN A 281 5.57 21.20 9.59
N PHE A 282 4.95 20.32 8.81
CA PHE A 282 5.18 18.88 8.94
C PHE A 282 5.65 18.26 7.64
N ARG A 283 6.47 17.21 7.76
CA ARG A 283 6.81 16.29 6.67
C ARG A 283 6.32 14.89 6.99
N MET A 284 5.76 14.21 5.98
CA MET A 284 5.32 12.83 6.13
C MET A 284 6.52 11.88 6.20
N LYS A 285 6.46 10.93 7.13
CA LYS A 285 7.45 9.85 7.30
C LYS A 285 6.77 8.50 7.28
N ASN A 286 7.40 7.55 6.60
CA ASN A 286 7.05 6.13 6.58
C ASN A 286 5.52 5.89 6.42
N PRO A 287 4.85 6.50 5.41
CA PRO A 287 3.45 6.18 5.17
C PRO A 287 3.33 4.69 4.86
N SER A 288 2.40 4.04 5.55
CA SER A 288 2.18 2.61 5.41
C SER A 288 0.74 2.29 5.05
N LEU A 289 0.54 1.57 3.95
CA LEU A 289 -0.77 1.16 3.49
C LEU A 289 -1.19 -0.13 4.20
N ARG A 290 -2.19 -0.01 5.09
CA ARG A 290 -2.79 -1.14 5.82
C ARG A 290 -3.94 -1.77 5.05
N ALA A 291 -4.69 -0.97 4.30
CA ALA A 291 -5.74 -1.45 3.41
C ALA A 291 -5.73 -0.62 2.13
N LEU A 292 -5.81 -1.31 1.00
CA LEU A 292 -5.87 -0.71 -0.34
C LEU A 292 -7.24 -0.02 -0.55
N PRO A 293 -7.31 1.00 -1.41
CA PRO A 293 -8.60 1.50 -1.87
C PRO A 293 -9.34 0.37 -2.59
N VAL A 294 -10.66 0.33 -2.40
CA VAL A 294 -11.52 -0.70 -2.97
C VAL A 294 -12.37 -0.05 -4.06
N VAL A 295 -12.22 -0.50 -5.30
CA VAL A 295 -12.94 0.09 -6.45
C VAL A 295 -14.42 -0.26 -6.40
N VAL A 296 -14.75 -1.52 -6.06
CA VAL A 296 -16.12 -2.05 -6.05
C VAL A 296 -16.58 -2.52 -4.67
N GLY A 297 -17.81 -2.21 -4.26
CA GLY A 297 -18.40 -2.74 -3.00
C GLY A 297 -19.18 -1.71 -2.18
N LYS A 298 -19.36 -1.95 -0.86
CA LYS A 298 -20.10 -1.02 0.02
C LYS A 298 -19.26 0.18 0.49
N ARG A 299 -17.96 -0.05 0.70
CA ARG A 299 -16.99 0.99 1.07
C ARG A 299 -16.07 1.21 -0.14
N GLN A 300 -16.50 2.07 -1.05
CA GLN A 300 -15.78 2.30 -2.31
C GLN A 300 -14.78 3.46 -2.21
N GLY A 301 -13.80 3.44 -3.10
CA GLY A 301 -12.76 4.45 -3.26
C GLY A 301 -11.89 4.58 -2.01
N LEU A 302 -11.53 5.83 -1.70
CA LEU A 302 -10.65 6.17 -0.58
C LEU A 302 -11.27 5.89 0.79
N LYS A 303 -12.57 5.62 0.88
CA LYS A 303 -13.24 5.29 2.16
C LYS A 303 -12.83 3.92 2.72
N ALA A 304 -12.43 2.99 1.86
CA ALA A 304 -11.92 1.68 2.30
C ALA A 304 -10.42 1.69 2.61
N MET A 305 -9.69 2.67 2.06
CA MET A 305 -8.27 2.79 2.26
C MET A 305 -7.95 3.05 3.73
N LYS A 306 -6.92 2.37 4.23
CA LYS A 306 -6.35 2.63 5.55
C LYS A 306 -4.87 2.92 5.40
N LEU A 307 -4.51 4.18 5.58
CA LEU A 307 -3.14 4.64 5.60
C LEU A 307 -2.73 4.95 7.03
N ALA A 308 -1.59 4.42 7.48
CA ALA A 308 -0.96 4.77 8.74
C ALA A 308 0.36 5.45 8.45
N ALA A 309 0.48 6.72 8.79
CA ALA A 309 1.67 7.52 8.54
C ALA A 309 2.18 8.14 9.84
N GLN A 310 3.46 8.47 9.85
CA GLN A 310 4.06 9.32 10.86
C GLN A 310 4.34 10.69 10.24
N VAL A 311 4.47 11.71 11.09
CA VAL A 311 4.97 13.01 10.67
C VAL A 311 6.16 13.41 11.53
N GLN A 312 7.02 14.24 10.97
CA GLN A 312 8.05 14.97 11.68
C GLN A 312 7.71 16.46 11.63
N ASP A 313 7.85 17.12 12.76
CA ASP A 313 7.79 18.57 12.86
C ASP A 313 9.09 19.18 12.35
N VAL A 314 8.98 20.26 11.60
CA VAL A 314 10.10 20.90 10.90
C VAL A 314 10.03 22.39 11.14
N LEU A 315 11.10 22.94 11.72
CA LEU A 315 11.29 24.39 11.72
C LEU A 315 11.69 24.84 10.31
N PRO A 316 10.94 25.77 9.68
CA PRO A 316 11.23 26.23 8.32
C PRO A 316 12.68 26.71 8.13
N ALA A 317 13.21 27.42 9.13
CA ALA A 317 14.56 27.98 9.08
C ALA A 317 15.66 26.91 9.24
N GLU A 318 15.40 25.78 9.92
CA GLU A 318 16.45 24.79 10.18
C GLU A 318 16.69 23.84 9.01
N THR A 319 15.65 23.48 8.23
CA THR A 319 15.81 22.46 7.18
C THR A 319 16.60 22.89 5.97
N ASP A 320 16.63 24.18 5.68
CA ASP A 320 17.40 24.72 4.56
C ASP A 320 18.84 25.03 5.02
N ASN A 321 19.01 25.50 6.26
CA ASN A 321 20.31 25.84 6.84
C ASN A 321 21.14 24.63 7.29
N ALA A 322 20.51 23.48 7.55
CA ALA A 322 21.23 22.25 7.89
C ALA A 322 21.85 21.55 6.66
N ARG A 323 21.58 22.03 5.44
CA ARG A 323 22.16 21.46 4.23
C ARG A 323 23.55 22.04 4.03
N SER A 324 24.51 21.19 3.67
CA SER A 324 25.83 21.65 3.22
C SER A 324 25.76 22.46 1.93
N ASN A 325 24.67 22.29 1.15
CA ASN A 325 24.41 23.02 -0.07
C ASN A 325 22.94 23.46 -0.11
N MET A 326 22.70 24.77 -0.27
CA MET A 326 21.35 25.35 -0.30
C MET A 326 20.65 25.15 -1.64
N HIS A 327 21.39 24.87 -2.71
CA HIS A 327 20.85 24.74 -4.06
C HIS A 327 20.15 23.39 -4.26
N MET A 328 19.28 23.32 -5.28
CA MET A 328 18.58 22.09 -5.61
C MET A 328 19.53 21.11 -6.30
N PRO A 329 19.58 19.81 -5.91
CA PRO A 329 20.41 18.83 -6.60
C PRO A 329 20.12 18.81 -8.11
N GLY A 330 21.17 18.84 -8.91
CA GLY A 330 21.09 18.88 -10.37
C GLY A 330 20.96 20.27 -11.00
N SER A 331 20.85 21.35 -10.19
CA SER A 331 21.01 22.71 -10.69
C SER A 331 22.49 23.04 -10.95
N ALA A 332 22.77 23.97 -11.88
CA ALA A 332 24.12 24.44 -12.15
C ALA A 332 24.77 25.02 -10.87
N ASP A 333 24.01 25.78 -10.09
CA ASP A 333 24.46 26.35 -8.82
C ASP A 333 24.83 25.27 -7.80
N TYR A 334 24.12 24.13 -7.78
CA TYR A 334 24.47 23.03 -6.89
C TYR A 334 25.84 22.43 -7.23
N VAL A 335 26.18 22.36 -8.51
CA VAL A 335 27.48 21.88 -8.99
C VAL A 335 28.58 22.92 -8.73
N ALA A 336 28.26 24.20 -8.89
CA ALA A 336 29.20 25.29 -8.66
C ALA A 336 29.45 25.61 -7.17
N ALA A 337 28.49 25.28 -6.30
CA ALA A 337 28.60 25.56 -4.87
C ALA A 337 29.73 24.74 -4.24
N SER A 338 30.74 25.45 -3.76
CA SER A 338 31.81 24.85 -2.95
C SER A 338 31.21 24.33 -1.64
N PRO A 339 31.64 23.15 -1.15
CA PRO A 339 31.14 22.61 0.10
C PRO A 339 31.41 23.61 1.23
N LEU A 340 30.37 23.94 2.01
CA LEU A 340 30.52 24.80 3.18
C LEU A 340 31.57 24.19 4.12
N PRO A 341 32.51 25.00 4.67
CA PRO A 341 33.45 24.51 5.66
C PRO A 341 32.66 23.91 6.84
N GLY A 342 33.03 22.69 7.25
CA GLY A 342 32.37 22.05 8.38
C GLY A 342 32.48 22.94 9.62
N LYS A 343 31.56 22.77 10.60
CA LYS A 343 31.56 23.54 11.87
C LYS A 343 32.89 23.48 12.66
N HIS A 344 33.83 22.63 12.26
CA HIS A 344 35.16 22.47 12.86
C HIS A 344 36.32 22.97 11.99
N GLY A 345 36.07 23.68 10.88
CA GLY A 345 37.15 24.20 10.01
C GLY A 345 37.90 23.13 9.21
N GLU A 346 37.67 21.84 9.47
CA GLU A 346 38.14 20.77 8.61
C GLU A 346 37.31 20.76 7.31
N HIS A 347 37.96 21.10 6.21
CA HIS A 347 37.47 20.74 4.89
C HIS A 347 37.40 19.22 4.83
N VAL A 348 36.20 18.67 4.80
CA VAL A 348 36.01 17.27 4.40
C VAL A 348 36.52 17.22 2.96
N ALA A 349 37.73 16.68 2.77
CA ALA A 349 38.31 16.53 1.45
C ALA A 349 37.26 15.89 0.52
N PRO A 350 37.14 16.35 -0.73
CA PRO A 350 36.21 15.72 -1.67
C PRO A 350 36.48 14.22 -1.64
N MET A 351 35.43 13.42 -1.43
CA MET A 351 35.58 11.97 -1.50
C MET A 351 36.23 11.65 -2.85
N ASN A 352 37.47 11.16 -2.83
CA ASN A 352 38.08 10.60 -4.03
C ASN A 352 37.18 9.44 -4.46
N PHE A 353 36.48 9.60 -5.58
CA PHE A 353 35.65 8.53 -6.15
C PHE A 353 36.50 7.34 -6.62
N ASP A 354 37.81 7.57 -6.80
CA ASP A 354 38.80 6.53 -7.11
C ASP A 354 39.22 5.71 -5.89
N ASP A 355 38.90 6.15 -4.66
CA ASP A 355 39.02 5.30 -3.49
C ASP A 355 37.83 4.32 -3.49
N PRO A 356 38.03 3.01 -3.77
CA PRO A 356 36.95 2.06 -3.73
C PRO A 356 36.35 2.14 -2.33
N ALA A 357 35.04 2.38 -2.27
CA ALA A 357 34.32 2.54 -1.01
C ALA A 357 34.84 1.49 -0.04
N ARG A 358 35.60 1.91 0.99
CA ARG A 358 36.05 1.01 2.04
C ARG A 358 34.78 0.41 2.58
N VAL A 359 34.45 -0.80 2.14
CA VAL A 359 33.34 -1.57 2.66
C VAL A 359 33.71 -1.66 4.12
N LYS A 360 33.07 -0.82 4.95
CA LYS A 360 33.09 -1.01 6.39
C LYS A 360 32.55 -2.42 6.49
N ARG A 361 33.46 -3.39 6.67
CA ARG A 361 33.11 -4.75 6.98
C ARG A 361 32.33 -4.55 8.26
N PHE A 362 31.00 -4.49 8.16
CA PHE A 362 30.14 -4.58 9.31
C PHE A 362 30.72 -5.77 10.04
N ALA A 363 31.26 -5.54 11.24
CA ALA A 363 31.85 -6.61 12.03
C ALA A 363 30.84 -7.74 11.91
N ARG A 364 31.23 -8.84 11.23
CA ARG A 364 30.32 -9.94 10.94
C ARG A 364 29.61 -10.16 12.25
N TYR A 365 28.28 -10.05 12.25
CA TYR A 365 27.48 -10.30 13.44
C TYR A 365 28.02 -11.60 14.02
N LYS A 366 28.83 -11.50 15.07
CA LYS A 366 29.27 -12.67 15.82
C LYS A 366 27.94 -13.07 16.45
N PRO A 367 27.33 -14.19 16.04
CA PRO A 367 26.14 -14.63 16.74
C PRO A 367 26.53 -14.67 18.20
N ASP A 368 25.86 -13.86 19.03
CA ASP A 368 26.08 -13.93 20.47
C ASP A 368 25.94 -15.40 20.85
N ASN A 369 26.95 -15.96 21.52
CA ASN A 369 27.01 -17.35 22.00
C ASN A 369 25.82 -17.73 22.93
N SER A 370 24.79 -16.88 23.04
CA SER A 370 23.46 -17.16 23.59
C SER A 370 22.83 -18.46 23.08
N ALA A 371 23.13 -18.90 21.86
CA ALA A 371 22.69 -20.20 21.33
C ALA A 371 23.40 -21.39 21.99
N GLN A 372 24.69 -21.26 22.34
CA GLN A 372 25.39 -22.25 23.17
C GLN A 372 24.87 -22.22 24.61
N ASN A 373 24.62 -21.03 25.17
CA ASN A 373 24.05 -20.91 26.52
C ASN A 373 22.67 -21.57 26.64
N THR A 374 21.83 -21.53 25.60
CA THR A 374 20.50 -22.19 25.65
C THR A 374 20.60 -23.71 25.55
N ILE A 375 21.54 -24.25 24.77
CA ILE A 375 21.79 -25.70 24.72
C ILE A 375 22.37 -26.19 26.04
N ASP A 376 23.27 -25.43 26.66
CA ASP A 376 23.89 -25.80 27.93
C ASP A 376 22.89 -25.71 29.10
N ILE A 377 22.03 -24.69 29.12
CA ILE A 377 20.90 -24.61 30.08
C ILE A 377 19.97 -25.81 29.93
N LEU A 378 19.64 -26.22 28.70
CA LEU A 378 18.78 -27.39 28.47
C LEU A 378 19.46 -28.70 28.92
N LYS A 379 20.77 -28.85 28.70
CA LYS A 379 21.54 -30.01 29.19
C LYS A 379 21.56 -30.08 30.72
N ASP A 380 21.70 -28.94 31.40
CA ASP A 380 21.68 -28.90 32.86
C ASP A 380 20.29 -29.22 33.43
N ILE A 381 19.22 -28.75 32.79
CA ILE A 381 17.85 -29.13 33.17
C ILE A 381 17.65 -30.64 33.04
N ILE A 382 18.11 -31.23 31.93
CA ILE A 382 17.99 -32.68 31.70
C ILE A 382 18.81 -33.46 32.76
N ARG A 383 20.06 -33.08 33.04
CA ARG A 383 20.86 -33.75 34.08
C ARG A 383 20.21 -33.66 35.47
N ASN A 384 19.67 -32.51 35.82
CA ASN A 384 19.05 -32.30 37.13
C ASN A 384 17.72 -33.08 37.26
N SER A 385 16.99 -33.28 36.16
CA SER A 385 15.75 -34.07 36.18
C SER A 385 15.98 -35.57 36.43
N VAL A 386 17.12 -36.12 35.99
CA VAL A 386 17.43 -37.56 36.12
C VAL A 386 17.95 -37.94 37.52
N SER A 387 18.40 -36.96 38.32
CA SER A 387 18.97 -37.20 39.66
C SER A 387 17.92 -37.37 40.78
N THR A 388 16.64 -37.11 40.50
CA THR A 388 15.56 -37.32 41.48
C THR A 388 15.11 -38.77 41.53
N LYS A 389 15.91 -39.63 42.18
CA LYS A 389 15.43 -40.94 42.62
C LYS A 389 14.36 -40.75 43.69
N PRO A 390 13.18 -41.37 43.56
CA PRO A 390 12.17 -41.35 44.62
C PRO A 390 12.74 -42.06 45.85
N LYS A 391 12.60 -41.42 47.02
CA LYS A 391 12.82 -42.05 48.32
C LYS A 391 11.67 -43.00 48.65
#